data_AF-A0A2V9LWY2-F1
#
_entry.id   AF-A0A2V9LWY2-F1
#
_cell.length_a   1.000
_cell.length_b   1.000
_cell.length_c   1.000
_cell.angle_alpha   90.00
_cell.angle_beta   90.00
_cell.angle_gamma   90.00
#
_symmetry.space_group_name_H-M   'P 1'
#
loop_
_entity.id
_entity.type
_entity.pdbx_description
1 polymer ?
#
loop_
_entity_poly.entity_id
_entity_poly.type
_entity_poly.pdbx_seq_one_letter_code
_entity_poly.pdbx_strand_id
1 'polypeptide(L)'
;MQRKGLFIIAVLTGAALEPAFLSQLRLLRVIPLGGTLHHVQGIDVEAGKLWVTSVDSNSRKGYLHRFDLSSGKLEKEVELQDGEKFHPGGIALDGRAVWVPVAEYRRDGKSTIERRDKRTLERLESFSVDDHIGC
;
A
#
# COMPACT_ATOMS: atom_id res chain seq x y z
N MET A 1 61.49 -25.12 -24.65
CA MET A 1 60.31 -25.03 -25.53
C MET A 1 59.06 -25.04 -24.65
N GLN A 2 58.49 -23.87 -24.34
CA GLN A 2 57.17 -23.74 -23.72
C GLN A 2 56.47 -22.52 -24.34
N ARG A 3 55.22 -22.73 -24.74
CA ARG A 3 54.40 -21.83 -25.55
C ARG A 3 53.88 -20.65 -24.72
N LYS A 4 53.76 -19.51 -25.40
CA LYS A 4 53.15 -18.25 -24.95
C LYS A 4 51.70 -18.48 -24.48
N GLY A 5 51.30 -17.76 -23.43
CA GLY A 5 49.90 -17.47 -23.13
C GLY A 5 49.75 -15.97 -22.92
N LEU A 6 49.27 -15.25 -23.93
CA LEU A 6 48.85 -13.86 -23.79
C LEU A 6 47.40 -13.88 -23.26
N PHE A 7 47.21 -13.54 -21.99
CA PHE A 7 45.87 -13.37 -21.42
C PHE A 7 45.40 -11.94 -21.69
N ILE A 8 44.45 -11.77 -22.62
CA ILE A 8 43.72 -10.51 -22.77
C ILE A 8 42.59 -10.56 -21.75
N ILE A 9 42.73 -9.82 -20.66
CA ILE A 9 41.60 -9.51 -19.79
C ILE A 9 40.84 -8.37 -20.47
N ALA A 10 39.81 -8.72 -21.24
CA ALA A 10 38.82 -7.74 -21.67
C ALA A 10 37.93 -7.44 -20.47
N VAL A 11 38.23 -6.37 -19.74
CA VAL A 11 37.26 -5.76 -18.83
C VAL A 11 36.22 -5.08 -19.73
N LEU A 12 35.14 -5.79 -20.01
CA LEU A 12 33.90 -5.13 -20.42
C LEU A 12 33.48 -4.26 -19.24
N THR A 13 33.81 -2.98 -19.31
CA THR A 13 33.07 -1.97 -18.55
C THR A 13 31.63 -2.08 -19.01
N GLY A 14 30.84 -2.90 -18.31
CA GLY A 14 29.40 -2.80 -18.39
C GLY A 14 29.10 -1.35 -18.06
N ALA A 15 28.72 -0.57 -19.08
CA ALA A 15 28.18 0.75 -18.86
C ALA A 15 27.06 0.54 -17.86
N ALA A 16 27.23 1.07 -16.65
CA ALA A 16 26.16 1.12 -15.69
C ALA A 16 25.00 1.79 -16.43
N LEU A 17 23.93 1.04 -16.68
CA LEU A 17 22.68 1.61 -17.13
C LEU A 17 22.24 2.52 -15.97
N GLU A 18 22.61 3.79 -16.05
CA GLU A 18 22.11 4.85 -15.20
C GLU A 18 20.58 4.66 -15.05
N PRO A 19 20.01 4.79 -13.83
CA PRO A 19 18.58 4.71 -13.62
C PRO A 19 17.89 5.99 -14.14
N ALA A 20 18.14 6.34 -15.40
CA ALA A 20 17.67 7.55 -16.07
C ALA A 20 16.14 7.56 -16.25
N PHE A 21 15.47 6.43 -16.04
CA PHE A 21 14.03 6.34 -16.21
C PHE A 21 13.25 7.10 -15.14
N LEU A 22 13.68 7.05 -13.87
CA LEU A 22 12.92 7.69 -12.78
C LEU A 22 13.04 9.22 -12.80
N SER A 23 14.18 9.77 -13.23
CA SER A 23 14.37 11.21 -13.37
C SER A 23 13.60 11.82 -14.56
N GLN A 24 13.12 10.98 -15.47
CA GLN A 24 12.27 11.37 -16.60
C GLN A 24 10.77 11.36 -16.26
N LEU A 25 10.38 10.88 -15.07
CA LEU A 25 8.98 10.88 -14.66
C LEU A 25 8.46 12.31 -14.60
N ARG A 26 7.45 12.60 -15.43
CA ARG A 26 6.75 13.87 -15.43
C ARG A 26 5.52 13.78 -14.54
N LEU A 27 5.42 14.69 -13.57
CA LEU A 27 4.19 14.88 -12.82
C LEU A 27 3.08 15.33 -13.78
N LEU A 28 2.11 14.45 -14.02
CA LEU A 28 0.99 14.73 -14.92
C LEU A 28 -0.12 15.53 -14.22
N ARG A 29 -0.36 15.23 -12.95
CA ARG A 29 -1.45 15.82 -12.16
C ARG A 29 -1.18 15.65 -10.66
N VAL A 30 -1.64 16.63 -9.89
CA VAL A 30 -1.86 16.50 -8.44
C VAL A 30 -3.36 16.53 -8.20
N ILE A 31 -3.88 15.56 -7.46
CA ILE A 31 -5.29 15.48 -7.08
C ILE A 31 -5.37 15.74 -5.57
N PRO A 32 -5.90 16.89 -5.13
CA PRO A 32 -6.16 17.12 -3.72
C PRO A 32 -7.26 16.17 -3.24
N LEU A 33 -7.01 15.41 -2.18
CA LEU A 33 -8.04 14.56 -1.58
C LEU A 33 -8.83 15.37 -0.57
N GLY A 34 -10.16 15.31 -0.65
CA GLY A 34 -11.06 15.89 0.34
C GLY A 34 -11.11 15.08 1.64
N GLY A 35 -11.70 15.63 2.69
CA GLY A 35 -11.82 14.95 3.98
C GLY A 35 -10.54 14.98 4.81
N THR A 36 -10.51 14.20 5.90
CA THR A 36 -9.38 14.14 6.82
C THR A 36 -8.68 12.79 6.69
N LEU A 37 -7.42 12.82 6.27
CA LEU A 37 -6.54 11.67 6.31
C LEU A 37 -5.51 11.89 7.43
N HIS A 38 -5.36 10.88 8.29
CA HIS A 38 -4.34 10.85 9.31
C HIS A 38 -3.06 10.24 8.73
N HIS A 39 -2.39 9.33 9.44
CA HIS A 39 -1.22 8.65 8.90
C HIS A 39 -1.65 7.63 7.84
N VAL A 40 -1.37 7.91 6.57
CA VAL A 40 -1.74 7.05 5.43
C VAL A 40 -0.84 5.81 5.40
N GLN A 41 -1.44 4.64 5.19
CA GLN A 41 -0.77 3.34 5.30
C GLN A 41 -0.76 2.54 4.00
N GLY A 42 -1.82 2.67 3.19
CA GLY A 42 -1.98 1.89 1.97
C GLY A 42 -2.73 2.68 0.91
N ILE A 43 -2.44 2.34 -0.34
CA ILE A 43 -3.07 2.94 -1.53
C ILE A 43 -3.28 1.87 -2.60
N ASP A 44 -4.45 1.88 -3.24
CA ASP A 44 -4.73 1.11 -4.46
C ASP A 44 -5.73 1.88 -5.35
N VAL A 45 -5.75 1.60 -6.65
CA VAL A 45 -6.54 2.33 -7.64
C VAL A 45 -7.21 1.37 -8.62
N GLU A 46 -8.53 1.47 -8.75
CA GLU A 46 -9.30 0.67 -9.71
C GLU A 46 -10.52 1.44 -10.21
N ALA A 47 -10.81 1.34 -11.51
CA ALA A 47 -12.05 1.83 -12.13
C ALA A 47 -12.38 3.30 -11.80
N GLY A 48 -11.36 4.18 -11.81
CA GLY A 48 -11.53 5.61 -11.52
C GLY A 48 -11.76 5.92 -10.04
N LYS A 49 -11.51 4.96 -9.14
CA LYS A 49 -11.57 5.13 -7.69
C LYS A 49 -10.19 4.97 -7.06
N LEU A 50 -9.91 5.81 -6.08
CA LEU A 50 -8.73 5.74 -5.25
C LEU A 50 -9.14 5.19 -3.87
N TRP A 51 -8.40 4.20 -3.40
CA TRP A 51 -8.62 3.55 -2.12
C TRP A 51 -7.43 3.81 -1.22
N VAL A 52 -7.70 4.23 0.01
CA VAL A 52 -6.65 4.61 0.96
C VAL A 52 -6.98 4.04 2.33
N THR A 53 -5.98 3.49 3.00
CA THR A 53 -6.06 3.20 4.44
C THR A 53 -5.31 4.24 5.24
N SER A 54 -5.81 4.61 6.41
CA SER A 54 -5.11 5.51 7.33
C SER A 54 -5.36 5.16 8.78
N VAL A 55 -4.45 5.58 9.67
CA VAL A 55 -4.58 5.41 11.12
C VAL A 55 -4.53 6.76 11.84
N ASP A 56 -5.45 6.95 12.79
CA ASP A 56 -5.35 7.96 13.83
C ASP A 56 -4.93 7.28 15.14
N SER A 57 -3.65 7.39 15.48
CA SER A 57 -3.11 6.81 16.71
C SER A 57 -3.65 7.50 17.98
N ASN A 58 -4.09 8.76 17.88
CA ASN A 58 -4.58 9.50 19.04
C ASN A 58 -5.98 9.03 19.44
N SER A 59 -6.88 8.85 18.47
CA SER A 59 -8.21 8.31 18.71
C SER A 59 -8.31 6.78 18.65
N ARG A 60 -7.20 6.11 18.29
CA ARG A 60 -7.08 4.65 18.13
C ARG A 60 -8.05 4.10 17.10
N LYS A 61 -8.08 4.74 15.92
CA LYS A 61 -8.97 4.39 14.82
C LYS A 61 -8.21 4.11 13.54
N GLY A 62 -8.65 3.05 12.85
CA GLY A 62 -8.20 2.71 11.51
C GLY A 62 -9.31 2.99 10.52
N TYR A 63 -8.96 3.44 9.32
CA TYR A 63 -9.94 3.85 8.32
C TYR A 63 -9.66 3.22 6.96
N LEU A 64 -10.72 2.89 6.24
CA LEU A 64 -10.72 2.64 4.80
C LEU A 64 -11.53 3.75 4.11
N HIS A 65 -10.86 4.44 3.21
CA HIS A 65 -11.40 5.54 2.42
C HIS A 65 -11.55 5.13 0.97
N ARG A 66 -12.62 5.60 0.33
CA ARG A 66 -12.77 5.55 -1.13
C ARG A 66 -13.05 6.94 -1.66
N PHE A 67 -12.23 7.36 -2.62
CA PHE A 67 -12.33 8.62 -3.32
C PHE A 67 -12.68 8.42 -4.78
N ASP A 68 -13.36 9.41 -5.35
CA ASP A 68 -13.36 9.59 -6.80
C ASP A 68 -11.98 10.09 -7.25
N LEU A 69 -11.31 9.33 -8.13
CA LEU A 69 -9.94 9.64 -8.55
C LEU A 69 -9.86 10.95 -9.33
N SER A 70 -10.89 11.29 -10.12
CA SER A 70 -10.83 12.45 -10.99
C SER A 70 -10.89 13.77 -10.23
N SER A 71 -11.70 13.79 -9.16
CA SER A 71 -12.02 14.98 -8.37
C SER A 71 -11.36 15.01 -6.99
N GLY A 72 -10.88 13.87 -6.49
CA GLY A 72 -10.38 13.72 -5.12
C GLY A 72 -11.49 13.76 -4.06
N LYS A 73 -12.76 13.74 -4.46
CA LYS A 73 -13.90 13.77 -3.54
C LYS A 73 -13.99 12.46 -2.75
N LEU A 74 -14.07 12.54 -1.43
CA LEU A 74 -14.39 11.40 -0.56
C LEU A 74 -15.81 10.91 -0.84
N GLU A 75 -15.94 9.64 -1.20
CA GLU A 75 -17.24 9.00 -1.47
C GLU A 75 -17.72 8.16 -0.31
N LYS A 76 -16.79 7.43 0.33
CA LYS A 76 -17.08 6.54 1.45
C LYS A 76 -15.89 6.47 2.41
N GLU A 77 -16.21 6.29 3.68
CA GLU A 77 -15.28 6.04 4.77
C GLU A 77 -15.90 4.99 5.69
N VAL A 78 -15.10 4.02 6.15
CA VAL A 78 -15.48 3.11 7.23
C VAL A 78 -14.33 2.92 8.20
N GLU A 79 -14.69 2.70 9.46
CA GLU A 79 -13.76 2.32 10.52
C GLU A 79 -13.39 0.83 10.41
N LEU A 80 -12.13 0.50 10.70
CA LEU A 80 -11.56 -0.84 10.54
C LEU A 80 -11.18 -1.51 11.85
N GLN A 81 -11.32 -0.83 12.99
CA GLN A 81 -10.78 -1.32 14.24
C GLN A 81 -11.62 -2.41 14.93
N ASP A 82 -10.91 -3.31 15.61
CA ASP A 82 -11.46 -4.34 16.51
C ASP A 82 -10.57 -4.44 17.76
N GLY A 83 -11.04 -3.86 18.86
CA GLY A 83 -10.29 -3.79 20.12
C GLY A 83 -8.94 -3.06 19.97
N GLU A 84 -7.84 -3.78 20.23
CA GLU A 84 -6.48 -3.25 20.10
C GLU A 84 -5.98 -3.18 18.65
N LYS A 85 -6.71 -3.78 17.70
CA LYS A 85 -6.36 -3.78 16.28
C LYS A 85 -7.00 -2.58 15.62
N PHE A 86 -6.26 -1.49 15.48
CA PHE A 86 -6.71 -0.27 14.80
C PHE A 86 -5.70 0.24 13.78
N HIS A 87 -4.67 -0.55 13.49
CA HIS A 87 -3.56 -0.16 12.63
C HIS A 87 -3.67 -0.83 11.26
N PRO A 88 -4.43 -0.27 10.31
CA PRO A 88 -4.50 -0.84 8.97
C PRO A 88 -3.15 -0.71 8.26
N GLY A 89 -2.75 -1.74 7.51
CA GLY A 89 -1.56 -1.70 6.66
C GLY A 89 -1.86 -1.30 5.22
N GLY A 90 -1.07 -1.84 4.29
CA GLY A 90 -1.32 -1.79 2.85
C GLY A 90 -2.69 -2.40 2.46
N ILE A 91 -3.11 -2.18 1.22
CA ILE A 91 -4.42 -2.59 0.71
C ILE A 91 -4.26 -3.24 -0.67
N ALA A 92 -5.12 -4.19 -0.98
CA ALA A 92 -5.23 -4.77 -2.31
C ALA A 92 -6.70 -4.92 -2.74
N LEU A 93 -6.99 -4.54 -3.97
CA LEU A 93 -8.29 -4.75 -4.60
C LEU A 93 -8.27 -6.05 -5.41
N ASP A 94 -9.29 -6.90 -5.23
CA ASP A 94 -9.41 -8.17 -5.95
C ASP A 94 -10.88 -8.49 -6.26
N GLY A 95 -11.26 -8.42 -7.54
CA GLY A 95 -12.64 -8.67 -7.98
C GLY A 95 -13.65 -7.79 -7.25
N ARG A 96 -14.50 -8.38 -6.41
CA ARG A 96 -15.49 -7.64 -5.58
C ARG A 96 -14.99 -7.33 -4.16
N ALA A 97 -13.75 -7.68 -3.85
CA ALA A 97 -13.19 -7.58 -2.52
C ALA A 97 -12.18 -6.43 -2.40
N VAL A 98 -12.06 -5.95 -1.17
CA VAL A 98 -10.95 -5.16 -0.66
C VAL A 98 -10.30 -5.96 0.44
N TRP A 99 -9.00 -6.20 0.34
CA TRP A 99 -8.22 -6.88 1.36
C TRP A 99 -7.41 -5.87 2.15
N VAL A 100 -7.57 -5.89 3.47
CA VAL A 100 -6.86 -5.00 4.40
C VAL A 100 -6.42 -5.78 5.64
N PRO A 101 -5.13 -5.78 5.99
CA PRO A 101 -4.67 -6.21 7.30
C PRO A 101 -4.92 -5.09 8.32
N VAL A 102 -5.40 -5.44 9.51
CA VAL A 102 -5.57 -4.52 10.64
C VAL A 102 -4.78 -5.08 11.83
N ALA A 103 -3.64 -4.45 12.11
CA ALA A 103 -2.72 -4.84 13.16
C ALA A 103 -3.03 -4.17 14.50
N GLU A 104 -2.49 -4.75 15.57
CA GLU A 104 -2.28 -4.03 16.82
C GLU A 104 -1.21 -2.95 16.63
N TYR A 105 -1.34 -1.81 17.30
CA TYR A 105 -0.40 -0.68 17.18
C TYR A 105 0.87 -0.90 18.03
N ARG A 106 1.59 -2.00 17.76
CA ARG A 106 2.86 -2.38 18.39
C ARG A 106 3.65 -3.32 17.49
N ARG A 107 4.98 -3.28 17.56
CA ARG A 107 5.91 -3.99 16.65
C ARG A 107 5.61 -5.48 16.50
N ASP A 108 5.51 -6.22 17.60
CA ASP A 108 5.28 -7.69 17.57
C ASP A 108 3.78 -8.00 17.74
N GLY A 109 2.94 -7.16 17.13
CA GLY A 109 1.49 -7.23 17.18
C GLY A 109 0.91 -8.37 16.33
N LYS A 110 -0.36 -8.71 16.58
CA LYS A 110 -1.12 -9.60 15.69
C LYS A 110 -1.98 -8.79 14.74
N SER A 111 -2.27 -9.35 13.56
CA SER A 111 -3.18 -8.76 12.59
C SER A 111 -4.43 -9.59 12.37
N THR A 112 -5.52 -8.91 12.03
CA THR A 112 -6.68 -9.52 11.38
C THR A 112 -6.62 -9.14 9.91
N ILE A 113 -6.62 -10.12 9.01
CA ILE A 113 -6.83 -9.88 7.59
C ILE A 113 -8.33 -9.83 7.35
N GLU A 114 -8.82 -8.72 6.80
CA GLU A 114 -10.24 -8.51 6.53
C GLU A 114 -10.50 -8.46 5.03
N ARG A 115 -11.46 -9.25 4.57
CA ARG A 115 -12.04 -9.17 3.24
C ARG A 115 -13.32 -8.36 3.32
N ARG A 116 -13.40 -7.23 2.62
CA ARG A 116 -14.58 -6.36 2.58
C ARG A 116 -15.23 -6.31 1.21
N ASP A 117 -16.54 -6.13 1.17
CA ASP A 117 -17.26 -5.90 -0.09
C ASP A 117 -16.89 -4.51 -0.65
N LYS A 118 -16.45 -4.45 -1.90
CA LYS A 118 -16.01 -3.21 -2.54
C LYS A 118 -17.15 -2.18 -2.73
N ARG A 119 -18.41 -2.62 -2.76
CA ARG A 119 -19.57 -1.75 -2.92
C ARG A 119 -20.05 -1.21 -1.57
N THR A 120 -20.24 -2.07 -0.57
CA THR A 120 -20.80 -1.67 0.74
C THR A 120 -19.74 -1.29 1.76
N LEU A 121 -18.52 -1.81 1.63
CA LEU A 121 -17.41 -1.76 2.61
C LEU A 121 -17.68 -2.58 3.88
N GLU A 122 -18.69 -3.43 3.88
CA GLU A 122 -18.94 -4.35 4.99
C GLU A 122 -17.92 -5.49 4.98
N ARG A 123 -17.56 -5.97 6.18
CA ARG A 123 -16.69 -7.14 6.35
C ARG A 123 -17.43 -8.40 5.92
N LEU A 124 -16.87 -9.09 4.93
CA LEU A 124 -17.37 -10.36 4.42
C LEU A 124 -16.78 -11.52 5.21
N GLU A 125 -15.45 -11.52 5.36
CA GLU A 125 -14.68 -12.60 6.00
C GLU A 125 -13.48 -11.99 6.72
N SER A 126 -12.94 -12.71 7.69
CA SER A 126 -11.65 -12.38 8.29
C SER A 126 -10.93 -13.60 8.84
N PHE A 127 -9.62 -13.49 8.99
CA PHE A 127 -8.79 -14.46 9.67
C PHE A 127 -7.62 -13.77 10.39
N SER A 128 -7.15 -14.39 11.47
CA SER A 128 -6.05 -13.86 12.27
C SER A 128 -4.70 -14.33 11.73
N VAL A 129 -3.70 -13.46 11.82
CA VAL A 129 -2.30 -13.74 11.52
C VAL A 129 -1.47 -13.37 12.76
N ASP A 130 -0.61 -14.30 13.19
CA ASP A 130 0.26 -14.10 14.36
C ASP A 130 1.54 -13.32 13.99
N ASP A 131 1.35 -12.22 13.28
CA ASP A 131 2.41 -11.32 12.82
C ASP A 131 1.83 -9.90 12.63
N HIS A 132 2.70 -8.90 12.67
CA HIS A 132 2.33 -7.51 12.42
C HIS A 132 2.34 -7.25 10.92
N ILE A 133 1.19 -7.45 10.29
CA ILE A 133 0.97 -7.06 8.90
C ILE A 133 0.46 -5.61 8.90
N GLY A 134 1.38 -4.66 8.81
CA GLY A 134 1.16 -3.21 8.95
C GLY A 134 2.49 -2.44 8.81
N CYS A 135 2.43 -1.11 8.70
CA CYS A 135 3.61 -0.25 8.46
C CYS A 135 3.97 0.60 9.68
#